data_AF-A0A968B4J5-F1
#
_entry.id   AF-A0A968B4J5-F1
#
_cell.length_a   1.000
_cell.length_b   1.000
_cell.length_c   1.000
_cell.angle_alpha   90.00
_cell.angle_beta   90.00
_cell.angle_gamma   90.00
#
_symmetry.space_group_name_H-M   'P 1'
#
loop_
_entity.id
_entity.type
_entity.pdbx_description
1 polymer ?
#
loop_
_entity_poly.entity_id
_entity_poly.type
_entity_poly.pdbx_seq_one_letter_code
_entity_poly.pdbx_strand_id
1 'polypeptide(L)'
;MILTSCSSEQEKIQAEFNTNVLSNSTLLYEYTDTFSGATNNCAGTFIDKWYGSEDVYQDVVKLYDEHLLNTGWVLWPEDVGRIWRKQNRAGLFSLSMTTLTKKRTTNPRGLYHLPDSLLLEAANYPTVYVISVRYMDAVHVKRCFGK
;
A
#
# COMPACT_ATOMS: atom_id res chain seq x y z
N MET A 1 0.90 -30.67 18.22
CA MET A 1 0.39 -30.54 16.84
C MET A 1 0.48 -29.05 16.51
N ILE A 2 1.50 -28.63 15.77
CA ILE A 2 1.70 -27.23 15.41
C ILE A 2 0.85 -27.00 14.16
N LEU A 3 -0.23 -26.22 14.30
CA LEU A 3 -0.98 -25.69 13.17
C LEU A 3 -0.09 -24.66 12.49
N THR A 4 0.78 -25.11 11.59
CA THR A 4 1.53 -24.22 10.71
C THR A 4 0.50 -23.52 9.82
N SER A 5 0.28 -22.22 10.03
CA SER A 5 -0.58 -21.47 9.12
C SER A 5 0.05 -21.56 7.72
N CYS A 6 -0.67 -22.15 6.77
CA CYS A 6 -0.24 -22.27 5.37
C CYS A 6 -0.25 -20.94 4.63
N SER A 7 -0.60 -19.84 5.30
CA SER A 7 -0.61 -18.51 4.72
C SER A 7 0.80 -18.02 4.44
N SER A 8 1.01 -17.55 3.21
CA SER A 8 2.30 -16.98 2.80
C SER A 8 2.62 -15.73 3.65
N GLU A 9 3.91 -15.41 3.81
CA GLU A 9 4.30 -14.18 4.53
C GLU A 9 3.72 -12.93 3.86
N GLN A 10 3.51 -12.96 2.55
CA GLN A 10 2.80 -11.92 1.81
C GLN A 10 1.34 -11.79 2.26
N GLU A 11 0.61 -12.90 2.39
CA GLU A 11 -0.79 -12.88 2.87
C GLU A 11 -0.90 -12.39 4.31
N LYS A 12 0.06 -12.77 5.18
CA LYS A 12 0.10 -12.27 6.57
C LYS A 12 0.31 -10.76 6.63
N ILE A 13 1.27 -10.26 5.86
CA ILE A 13 1.53 -8.83 5.73
C ILE A 13 0.30 -8.13 5.15
N GLN A 14 -0.36 -8.71 4.14
CA GLN A 14 -1.57 -8.14 3.55
C GLN A 14 -2.75 -8.10 4.53
N ALA A 15 -2.85 -9.09 5.42
CA ALA A 15 -3.82 -9.10 6.51
C ALA A 15 -3.51 -8.05 7.59
N GLU A 16 -2.23 -7.74 7.86
CA GLU A 16 -1.84 -6.61 8.73
C GLU A 16 -2.33 -5.25 8.17
N PHE A 17 -2.60 -5.15 6.87
CA PHE A 17 -3.09 -3.93 6.21
C PHE A 17 -4.60 -3.85 6.03
N ASN A 18 -5.26 -4.99 5.80
CA ASN A 18 -6.72 -5.07 5.68
C ASN A 18 -7.41 -5.00 7.06
N THR A 19 -6.77 -4.41 8.07
CA THR A 19 -7.29 -4.32 9.43
C THR A 19 -8.46 -3.32 9.51
N ASN A 20 -9.21 -3.38 10.61
CA ASN A 20 -10.40 -2.56 10.90
C ASN A 20 -10.17 -1.03 10.91
N VAL A 21 -8.97 -0.55 10.56
CA VAL A 21 -8.61 0.87 10.43
C VAL A 21 -9.50 1.61 9.42
N LEU A 22 -10.18 0.87 8.54
CA LEU A 22 -10.98 1.39 7.44
C LEU A 22 -12.50 1.29 7.68
N SER A 23 -12.99 1.19 8.92
CA SER A 23 -14.40 0.88 9.21
C SER A 23 -15.42 1.86 8.61
N ASN A 24 -15.03 3.12 8.36
CA ASN A 24 -15.87 4.14 7.71
C ASN A 24 -15.47 4.40 6.24
N SER A 25 -14.83 3.42 5.59
CA SER A 25 -14.31 3.58 4.24
C SER A 25 -14.80 2.49 3.31
N THR A 26 -15.07 2.87 2.06
CA THR A 26 -15.55 1.98 1.00
C THR A 26 -14.43 1.73 0.01
N LEU A 27 -14.11 0.47 -0.28
CA LEU A 27 -13.18 0.13 -1.36
C LEU A 27 -13.85 0.44 -2.70
N LEU A 28 -13.26 1.36 -3.46
CA LEU A 28 -13.76 1.78 -4.78
C LEU A 28 -13.10 0.97 -5.90
N TYR A 29 -11.81 0.66 -5.74
CA TYR A 29 -11.04 -0.05 -6.76
C TYR A 29 -9.78 -0.66 -6.18
N GLU A 30 -9.39 -1.78 -6.77
CA GLU A 30 -8.14 -2.47 -6.47
C GLU A 30 -7.42 -2.75 -7.80
N TYR A 31 -6.16 -2.36 -7.86
CA TYR A 31 -5.27 -2.67 -8.97
C TYR A 31 -4.05 -3.42 -8.44
N THR A 32 -3.68 -4.50 -9.12
CA THR A 32 -2.50 -5.30 -8.79
C THR A 32 -1.65 -5.48 -10.03
N ASP A 33 -0.34 -5.28 -9.89
CA ASP A 33 0.59 -5.49 -10.99
C ASP A 33 2.00 -5.77 -10.46
N THR A 34 2.87 -6.22 -11.36
CA THR A 34 4.30 -6.33 -11.13
C THR A 34 4.99 -5.02 -11.46
N PHE A 35 6.00 -4.65 -10.69
CA PHE A 35 6.91 -3.57 -11.02
C PHE A 35 8.30 -4.15 -11.25
N SER A 36 9.05 -3.60 -12.20
CA SER A 36 10.47 -3.87 -12.32
C SER A 36 11.25 -2.60 -12.63
N GLY A 37 12.43 -2.46 -12.01
CA GLY A 37 13.39 -1.43 -12.37
C GLY A 37 14.00 -1.69 -13.75
N ALA A 38 14.66 -0.69 -14.34
CA ALA A 38 15.20 -0.73 -15.71
C ALA A 38 16.15 -1.91 -16.00
N THR A 39 16.78 -2.50 -14.97
CA THR A 39 17.69 -3.65 -15.10
C THR A 39 17.03 -5.00 -14.78
N ASN A 40 15.71 -5.03 -14.54
CA ASN A 40 14.95 -6.19 -14.01
C ASN A 40 15.45 -6.78 -12.68
N ASN A 41 16.51 -6.21 -12.08
CA ASN A 41 17.09 -6.67 -10.82
C ASN A 41 16.28 -6.23 -9.60
N CYS A 42 15.41 -5.23 -9.77
CA CYS A 42 14.51 -4.69 -8.75
C CYS A 42 13.07 -4.96 -9.16
N ALA A 43 12.64 -6.22 -9.08
CA ALA A 43 11.28 -6.62 -9.42
C ALA A 43 10.46 -6.91 -8.16
N GLY A 44 9.15 -6.71 -8.24
CA GLY A 44 8.22 -7.00 -7.15
C GLY A 44 6.78 -6.89 -7.60
N THR A 45 5.87 -6.97 -6.65
CA THR A 45 4.42 -6.79 -6.87
C THR A 45 3.94 -5.58 -6.09
N PHE A 46 2.97 -4.87 -6.64
CA PHE A 46 2.24 -3.86 -5.89
C PHE A 46 0.73 -4.02 -6.02
N ILE A 47 0.03 -3.56 -4.99
CA ILE A 47 -1.42 -3.53 -4.91
C ILE A 47 -1.80 -2.12 -4.48
N ASP A 48 -2.52 -1.41 -5.34
CA ASP A 48 -3.06 -0.09 -5.05
C ASP A 48 -4.57 -0.23 -4.80
N LYS A 49 -5.00 0.10 -3.58
CA LYS A 49 -6.40 0.08 -3.16
C LYS A 49 -6.90 1.50 -2.95
N TRP A 50 -7.95 1.86 -3.64
CA TRP A 50 -8.59 3.16 -3.58
C TRP A 50 -9.79 3.09 -2.66
N TYR A 51 -9.84 3.98 -1.68
CA TYR A 51 -10.93 4.06 -0.72
C TYR A 51 -11.58 5.44 -0.76
N GLY A 52 -12.91 5.43 -0.78
CA GLY A 52 -13.74 6.60 -0.48
C GLY A 52 -14.09 6.59 1.00
N SER A 53 -13.98 7.74 1.66
CA SER A 53 -14.17 7.84 3.11
C SER A 53 -14.76 9.19 3.50
N GLU A 54 -15.55 9.16 4.57
CA GLU A 54 -15.98 10.37 5.30
C GLU A 54 -14.89 10.89 6.25
N ASP A 55 -13.90 10.05 6.58
CA ASP A 55 -12.81 10.43 7.47
C ASP A 55 -11.82 11.36 6.75
N VAL A 56 -11.14 12.19 7.53
CA VAL A 56 -10.08 13.06 7.01
C VAL A 56 -8.79 12.25 6.90
N TYR A 57 -8.04 12.45 5.81
CA TYR A 57 -6.80 11.70 5.52
C TYR A 57 -5.83 11.65 6.71
N GLN A 58 -5.63 12.75 7.42
CA GLN A 58 -4.73 12.84 8.56
C GLN A 58 -5.12 11.89 9.70
N ASP A 59 -6.41 11.68 9.93
CA ASP A 59 -6.90 10.76 10.98
C ASP A 59 -6.64 9.32 10.57
N VAL A 60 -6.89 8.97 9.31
CA VAL A 60 -6.57 7.64 8.76
C VAL A 60 -5.06 7.38 8.82
N VAL A 61 -4.22 8.38 8.48
CA VAL A 61 -2.75 8.25 8.59
C VAL A 61 -2.35 7.94 10.03
N LYS A 62 -2.95 8.65 10.99
CA LYS A 62 -2.64 8.47 12.41
C LYS A 62 -2.99 7.06 12.90
N LEU A 63 -4.14 6.52 12.50
CA LEU A 63 -4.52 5.15 12.83
C LEU A 63 -3.54 4.12 12.24
N TYR A 64 -3.11 4.31 11.00
CA TYR A 64 -2.07 3.46 10.39
C TYR A 64 -0.72 3.61 11.07
N ASP A 65 -0.29 4.82 11.43
CA ASP A 65 0.94 5.05 12.19
C ASP A 65 0.90 4.28 13.53
N GLU A 66 -0.19 4.42 14.29
CA GLU A 66 -0.35 3.73 15.58
C GLU A 66 -0.33 2.20 15.42
N HIS A 67 -1.06 1.66 14.44
CA HIS A 67 -1.11 0.22 14.20
C HIS A 67 0.22 -0.36 13.69
N LEU A 68 0.83 0.27 12.70
CA LEU A 68 2.00 -0.26 12.01
C LEU A 68 3.28 -0.14 12.84
N LEU A 69 3.48 0.99 13.52
CA LEU A 69 4.65 1.17 14.38
C LEU A 69 4.66 0.15 15.53
N ASN A 70 3.48 -0.21 16.05
CA ASN A 70 3.33 -1.24 17.09
C ASN A 70 3.55 -2.68 16.56
N THR A 71 3.54 -2.89 15.25
CA THR A 71 3.71 -4.21 14.62
C THR A 71 5.07 -4.37 13.91
N GLY A 72 6.02 -3.49 14.24
CA GLY A 72 7.42 -3.58 13.79
C GLY A 72 7.68 -2.96 12.42
N TRP A 73 6.76 -2.13 11.92
CA TRP A 73 7.02 -1.29 10.76
C TRP A 73 7.82 -0.06 11.17
N VAL A 74 8.65 0.43 10.25
CA VAL A 74 9.39 1.68 10.42
C VAL A 74 8.91 2.73 9.44
N LEU A 75 8.81 3.97 9.91
CA LEU A 75 8.49 5.09 9.04
C LEU A 75 9.70 5.44 8.19
N TRP A 76 9.50 5.56 6.88
CA TRP A 76 10.52 6.00 5.94
C TRP A 76 10.25 7.46 5.53
N PRO A 77 11.19 8.38 5.73
CA PRO A 77 10.99 9.78 5.34
C PRO A 77 11.01 9.92 3.81
N GLU A 78 9.92 10.41 3.23
CA GLU A 78 9.84 10.89 1.84
C GLU A 78 9.03 12.19 1.78
N ASP A 79 9.34 13.04 0.80
CA ASP A 79 8.73 14.36 0.63
C ASP A 79 7.26 14.33 0.16
N VAL A 80 6.77 13.17 -0.30
CA VAL A 80 5.42 13.03 -0.88
C VAL A 80 4.75 11.76 -0.34
N GLY A 81 3.93 11.93 0.71
CA GLY A 81 3.13 10.86 1.31
C GLY A 81 3.74 10.26 2.58
N ARG A 82 3.00 9.33 3.20
CA ARG A 82 3.46 8.59 4.39
C ARG A 82 3.84 7.17 3.96
N ILE A 83 5.05 6.73 4.30
CA ILE A 83 5.56 5.41 3.89
C ILE A 83 6.05 4.64 5.09
N TRP A 84 5.57 3.40 5.22
CA TRP A 84 6.04 2.45 6.21
C TRP A 84 6.78 1.31 5.51
N ARG A 85 7.84 0.80 6.12
CA ARG A 85 8.58 -0.35 5.62
C ARG A 85 8.75 -1.42 6.68
N LYS A 86 8.73 -2.68 6.26
CA LYS A 86 9.05 -3.83 7.09
C LYS A 86 9.86 -4.80 6.24
N GLN A 87 11.01 -5.21 6.75
CA GLN A 87 11.86 -6.19 6.08
C GLN A 87 11.96 -7.42 6.97
N ASN A 88 11.72 -8.60 6.39
CA ASN A 88 11.87 -9.87 7.07
C ASN A 88 12.50 -10.89 6.12
N ARG A 89 12.56 -12.17 6.54
CA ARG A 89 13.15 -13.26 5.75
C ARG A 89 12.46 -13.50 4.39
N ALA A 90 11.22 -13.08 4.22
CA ALA A 90 10.47 -13.21 2.96
C ALA A 90 10.77 -12.08 1.98
N GLY A 91 11.31 -10.96 2.44
CA GLY A 91 11.67 -9.82 1.59
C GLY A 91 11.40 -8.46 2.24
N LEU A 92 11.23 -7.46 1.38
CA LEU A 92 10.94 -6.08 1.75
C LEU A 92 9.49 -5.77 1.41
N PHE A 93 8.79 -5.25 2.39
CA PHE A 93 7.43 -4.77 2.25
C PHE A 93 7.41 -3.27 2.48
N SER A 94 6.66 -2.56 1.65
CA SER A 94 6.44 -1.12 1.79
C SER A 94 4.96 -0.83 1.70
N LEU A 95 4.45 -0.02 2.60
CA LEU A 95 3.12 0.56 2.54
C LEU A 95 3.28 2.05 2.28
N SER A 96 2.47 2.62 1.40
CA SER A 96 2.35 4.07 1.28
C SER A 96 0.91 4.49 1.19
N MET A 97 0.57 5.60 1.84
CA MET A 97 -0.74 6.20 1.70
C MET A 97 -0.61 7.60 1.11
N THR A 98 -1.51 7.92 0.17
CA THR A 98 -1.61 9.26 -0.43
C THR A 98 -3.07 9.61 -0.68
N THR A 99 -3.39 10.90 -0.76
CA THR A 99 -4.74 11.36 -1.12
C THR A 99 -4.89 11.59 -2.61
N LEU A 100 -6.06 11.25 -3.14
CA LEU A 100 -6.52 11.85 -4.39
C LEU A 100 -6.98 13.27 -4.05
N THR A 101 -6.32 14.27 -4.63
CA THR A 101 -6.86 15.64 -4.61
C THR A 101 -7.58 15.88 -5.93
N LYS A 102 -8.66 16.68 -5.94
CA LYS A 102 -9.44 17.04 -7.16
C LYS A 102 -8.59 17.54 -8.34
N LYS A 103 -7.32 17.94 -8.12
CA LYS A 103 -6.35 18.38 -9.15
C LYS A 103 -5.37 17.30 -9.64
N ARG A 104 -5.39 16.09 -9.07
CA ARG A 104 -4.51 14.97 -9.45
C ARG A 104 -5.37 13.76 -9.83
N THR A 105 -5.73 13.68 -11.11
CA THR A 105 -6.30 12.47 -11.74
C THR A 105 -5.21 11.49 -12.21
N THR A 106 -3.94 11.90 -12.16
CA THR A 106 -2.79 11.05 -12.47
C THR A 106 -2.17 10.50 -11.19
N ASN A 107 -2.19 9.18 -11.04
CA ASN A 107 -1.48 8.46 -9.99
C ASN A 107 0.02 8.87 -10.04
N PRO A 108 0.62 9.37 -8.94
CA PRO A 108 2.03 9.78 -8.94
C PRO A 108 3.01 8.61 -9.13
N ARG A 109 2.57 7.34 -9.09
CA ARG A 109 3.49 6.19 -9.03
C ARG A 109 3.10 5.00 -9.91
N GLY A 110 1.98 5.03 -10.64
CA GLY A 110 1.52 3.92 -11.47
C GLY A 110 1.25 4.37 -12.91
N LEU A 111 1.88 3.71 -13.89
CA LEU A 111 1.64 3.88 -15.33
C LEU A 111 0.30 3.27 -15.77
N TYR A 112 -0.76 3.38 -14.96
CA TYR A 112 -2.05 2.81 -15.27
C TYR A 112 -3.15 3.87 -15.19
N HIS A 113 -4.10 3.79 -16.11
CA HIS A 113 -5.23 4.69 -16.17
C HIS A 113 -6.31 4.19 -15.22
N LEU A 114 -6.81 5.08 -14.38
CA LEU A 114 -7.97 4.79 -13.55
C LEU A 114 -9.23 4.76 -14.44
N PRO A 115 -10.16 3.81 -14.23
CA PRO A 115 -11.40 3.80 -14.98
C PRO A 115 -12.25 5.02 -14.63
N ASP A 116 -12.95 5.60 -15.60
CA ASP A 116 -13.81 6.78 -15.39
C ASP A 116 -14.91 6.52 -14.33
N SER A 117 -15.37 5.27 -14.23
CA SER A 117 -16.34 4.84 -13.22
C SER A 117 -15.84 5.07 -11.79
N LEU A 118 -14.54 4.85 -11.53
CA LEU A 118 -13.95 5.16 -10.23
C LEU A 118 -13.98 6.66 -9.97
N LEU A 119 -13.63 7.49 -10.95
CA LEU A 119 -13.60 8.95 -10.75
C LEU A 119 -15.00 9.50 -10.43
N LEU A 120 -16.04 8.93 -11.05
CA LEU A 120 -17.43 9.27 -10.76
C LEU A 120 -17.84 8.83 -9.35
N GLU A 121 -17.48 7.62 -8.95
CA GLU A 121 -17.81 7.10 -7.61
C GLU A 121 -17.04 7.83 -6.50
N ALA A 122 -15.76 8.09 -6.73
CA ALA A 122 -14.87 8.88 -5.87
C ALA A 122 -15.38 10.30 -5.61
N ALA A 123 -16.13 10.89 -6.55
CA ALA A 123 -16.71 12.22 -6.38
C ALA A 123 -17.81 12.27 -5.29
N ASN A 124 -18.35 11.12 -4.88
CA ASN A 124 -19.36 11.03 -3.81
C ASN A 124 -18.75 11.06 -2.40
N TYR A 125 -17.42 11.02 -2.28
CA TYR A 125 -16.73 11.00 -1.00
C TYR A 125 -15.95 12.30 -0.76
N PRO A 126 -15.96 12.85 0.46
CA PRO A 126 -15.19 14.05 0.78
C PRO A 126 -13.67 13.78 0.74
N THR A 127 -13.27 12.57 1.11
CA THR A 127 -11.87 12.12 1.06
C THR A 127 -11.76 10.86 0.22
N VAL A 128 -10.78 10.84 -0.68
CA VAL A 128 -10.37 9.64 -1.40
C VAL A 128 -8.87 9.47 -1.17
N TYR A 129 -8.47 8.29 -0.72
CA TYR A 129 -7.07 7.95 -0.53
C TYR A 129 -6.75 6.63 -1.19
N VAL A 130 -5.48 6.49 -1.56
CA VAL A 130 -4.92 5.26 -2.09
C VAL A 130 -3.93 4.70 -1.07
N ILE A 131 -4.11 3.41 -0.78
CA ILE A 131 -3.18 2.61 0.00
C ILE A 131 -2.45 1.71 -1.01
N SER A 132 -1.14 1.93 -1.14
CA SER A 132 -0.26 1.13 -1.99
C SER A 132 0.57 0.21 -1.13
N VAL A 133 0.43 -1.09 -1.36
CA VAL A 133 1.26 -2.14 -0.77
C VAL A 133 2.25 -2.61 -1.82
N ARG A 134 3.52 -2.69 -1.47
CA ARG A 134 4.58 -3.23 -2.33
C ARG A 134 5.28 -4.36 -1.63
N TYR A 135 5.57 -5.40 -2.40
CA TYR A 135 6.35 -6.55 -1.97
C TYR A 135 7.47 -6.82 -2.96
N MET A 136 8.67 -7.02 -2.43
CA MET A 136 9.83 -7.50 -3.15
C MET A 136 10.37 -8.70 -2.38
N ASP A 137 10.47 -9.86 -3.02
CA ASP A 137 10.99 -11.06 -2.37
C ASP A 137 12.47 -10.91 -2.00
N ALA A 138 12.95 -11.78 -1.10
CA ALA A 138 14.32 -11.72 -0.61
C ALA A 138 15.40 -11.81 -1.72
N VAL A 139 15.14 -12.54 -2.80
CA VAL A 139 16.09 -12.66 -3.92
C VAL A 139 16.21 -11.35 -4.66
N HIS A 140 15.08 -10.69 -4.92
CA HIS A 140 15.04 -9.39 -5.57
C HIS A 140 15.53 -8.27 -4.65
N VAL A 141 15.26 -8.31 -3.34
CA VAL A 141 15.85 -7.37 -2.37
C VAL A 141 17.37 -7.45 -2.41
N LYS A 142 17.93 -8.65 -2.38
CA LYS A 142 19.38 -8.87 -2.44
C LYS A 142 19.98 -8.36 -3.75
N ARG A 143 19.31 -8.61 -4.88
CA ARG A 143 19.75 -8.11 -6.20
C ARG A 143 19.66 -6.59 -6.31
N CYS A 144 18.64 -5.99 -5.71
CA CYS A 144 18.36 -4.57 -5.83
C CYS A 144 19.21 -3.70 -4.88
N PHE A 145 19.46 -4.19 -3.66
CA PHE A 145 20.09 -3.41 -2.58
C PHE A 145 21.40 -4.01 -2.06
N GLY A 146 21.81 -5.20 -2.53
CA GLY A 146 23.02 -5.88 -2.06
C GLY A 146 22.96 -6.37 -0.61
N LYS A 147 21.77 -6.45 -0.02
CA LYS A 147 21.51 -6.83 1.38
C LYS A 147 20.71 -8.12 1.47
#